data_AF-A0A3M1HY02-F1
#
_entry.id   AF-A0A3M1HY02-F1
#
_cell.length_a   1.000
_cell.length_b   1.000
_cell.length_c   1.000
_cell.angle_alpha   90.00
_cell.angle_beta   90.00
_cell.angle_gamma   90.00
#
_symmetry.space_group_name_H-M   'P 1'
#
loop_
_entity.id
_entity.type
_entity.pdbx_description
1 polymer ?
#
loop_
_entity_poly.entity_id
_entity_poly.type
_entity_poly.pdbx_seq_one_letter_code
_entity_poly.pdbx_strand_id
1 'polypeptide(L)' 'MQTIPDIVQEVNDATLFILIVSIVFLVGIVAFMLYCVIRFHKSKNPTPAKIEGHLGLEILWTVIP' A
#
# COMPACT_ATOMS: atom_id res chain seq x y z
N MET A 1 -22.48 29.10 -11.64
CA MET A 1 -23.45 28.00 -11.57
C MET A 1 -22.76 26.80 -12.18
N GLN A 2 -22.42 25.80 -11.37
CA GLN A 2 -21.72 24.59 -11.84
C GLN A 2 -22.73 23.73 -12.62
N THR A 3 -22.38 23.26 -13.82
CA THR A 3 -23.30 22.47 -14.63
C THR A 3 -23.17 20.99 -14.29
N ILE A 4 -24.23 20.20 -14.51
CA ILE A 4 -24.22 18.75 -14.23
C ILE A 4 -23.02 18.04 -14.91
N PRO A 5 -22.65 18.34 -16.17
CA PRO A 5 -21.44 17.79 -16.79
C PRO A 5 -20.14 18.06 -16.01
N ASP A 6 -19.96 19.28 -15.48
CA ASP A 6 -18.73 19.67 -14.76
C ASP A 6 -18.58 18.86 -13.46
N ILE A 7 -19.67 18.69 -12.70
CA ILE A 7 -19.69 17.92 -11.46
C ILE A 7 -19.37 16.44 -11.73
N VAL A 8 -19.94 15.88 -12.80
CA VAL A 8 -19.72 14.48 -13.17
C VAL A 8 -18.26 14.24 -13.56
N GLN A 9 -17.63 15.17 -14.28
CA GLN A 9 -16.21 15.07 -14.64
C GLN A 9 -15.30 15.13 -13.42
N GLU A 10 -15.52 16.08 -12.50
CA GLU A 10 -14.73 16.17 -11.27
C GLU A 10 -14.78 14.90 -10.42
N VAL A 11 -15.98 14.31 -10.26
CA VAL A 11 -16.15 13.05 -9.52
C VAL A 11 -15.44 11.90 -10.22
N ASN A 12 -15.54 11.81 -11.55
CA ASN A 12 -14.88 10.76 -12.32
C ASN A 12 -13.35 10.84 -12.19
N ASP A 13 -12.78 12.05 -12.29
CA ASP A 13 -11.34 12.25 -12.18
C ASP A 13 -10.83 11.94 -10.77
N ALA A 14 -11.55 12.39 -9.73
CA ALA A 14 -11.23 12.05 -8.34
C ALA A 14 -11.31 10.53 -8.09
N THR A 15 -12.34 9.87 -8.62
CA THR A 15 -12.52 8.42 -8.49
C THR A 15 -11.38 7.67 -9.19
N LEU A 16 -11.01 8.10 -10.40
CA LEU A 16 -9.91 7.49 -11.15
C LEU A 16 -8.56 7.68 -10.43
N PHE A 17 -8.32 8.86 -9.88
CA PHE A 17 -7.11 9.13 -9.09
C PHE A 17 -7.01 8.21 -7.87
N ILE A 18 -8.06 8.12 -7.06
CA ILE A 18 -8.10 7.26 -5.87
C ILE A 18 -7.94 5.78 -6.25
N LEU A 19 -8.58 5.35 -7.34
CA LEU A 19 -8.46 3.98 -7.85
C LEU A 19 -7.01 3.63 -8.21
N ILE A 20 -6.33 4.52 -8.94
CA ILE A 20 -4.92 4.32 -9.33
C ILE A 20 -4.03 4.21 -8.09
N VAL A 21 -4.17 5.15 -7.15
CA VAL A 21 -3.41 5.13 -5.89
C VAL A 21 -3.66 3.83 -5.11
N SER A 22 -4.92 3.41 -5.01
CA SER A 22 -5.31 2.18 -4.33
C SER A 22 -4.71 0.93 -4.97
N ILE A 23 -4.73 0.84 -6.32
CA ILE A 23 -4.12 -0.26 -7.05
C ILE A 23 -2.60 -0.31 -6.84
N VAL A 24 -1.93 0.85 -6.85
CA VAL A 24 -0.49 0.92 -6.60
C VAL A 24 -0.14 0.38 -5.21
N PHE A 25 -0.86 0.81 -4.17
CA PHE A 25 -0.65 0.29 -2.81
C PHE A 25 -0.98 -1.19 -2.71
N LEU A 26 -2.08 -1.64 -3.31
CA LEU A 26 -2.47 -3.06 -3.31
C LEU A 26 -1.38 -3.93 -3.93
N VAL A 27 -0.95 -3.59 -5.15
CA VAL A 27 0.09 -4.34 -5.86
C VAL A 27 1.41 -4.28 -5.10
N GLY A 28 1.77 -3.13 -4.55
CA GLY A 28 2.98 -2.96 -3.74
C GLY A 28 2.99 -3.85 -2.49
N ILE A 29 1.89 -3.86 -1.73
CA ILE A 29 1.75 -4.67 -0.52
C ILE A 29 1.73 -6.16 -0.88
N VAL A 30 1.02 -6.56 -1.94
CA VAL A 30 1.00 -7.96 -2.42
C VAL A 30 2.39 -8.41 -2.86
N ALA A 31 3.10 -7.60 -3.63
CA ALA A 31 4.47 -7.89 -4.04
C ALA A 31 5.40 -8.04 -2.83
N PHE A 32 5.28 -7.16 -1.83
CA PHE A 32 6.04 -7.26 -0.59
C PHE A 32 5.72 -8.52 0.21
N MET A 33 4.44 -8.91 0.31
CA MET A 33 4.03 -10.16 0.95
C MET A 33 4.62 -11.38 0.24
N LEU A 34 4.52 -11.43 -1.09
CA LEU A 34 5.12 -12.50 -1.90
C LEU A 34 6.63 -12.57 -1.72
N TYR A 35 7.31 -11.41 -1.72
CA TYR A 35 8.74 -11.33 -1.42
C TYR A 35 9.05 -11.94 -0.05
N CYS A 36 8.30 -11.57 0.98
CA CYS A 36 8.50 -12.09 2.33
C CYS A 36 8.33 -13.61 2.41
N VAL A 37 7.30 -14.15 1.74
CA VAL A 37 7.06 -15.60 1.68
C VAL A 37 8.22 -16.32 1.01
N ILE A 38 8.68 -15.84 -0.15
CA ILE A 38 9.75 -16.50 -0.92
C ILE A 38 11.10 -16.39 -0.18
N ARG A 39 11.41 -15.21 0.37
CA ARG A 39 12.71 -14.91 0.97
C ARG A 39 12.87 -15.47 2.39
N PHE A 40 11.80 -15.48 3.18
CA PHE A 40 11.84 -15.83 4.61
C PHE A 40 11.14 -17.15 4.95
N HIS A 41 10.86 -18.02 3.97
CA HIS A 41 10.34 -19.36 4.26
C HIS A 41 11.34 -20.21 5.09
N LYS A 42 10.81 -21.21 5.81
CA LYS A 42 11.54 -22.05 6.77
C LYS A 42 12.86 -22.62 6.25
N SER A 43 12.93 -23.01 4.97
CA SER A 43 14.14 -23.61 4.39
C SER A 43 15.29 -22.61 4.18
N LYS A 44 15.01 -21.34 3.89
CA LYS A 44 16.02 -20.29 3.67
C LYS A 44 16.20 -19.36 4.87
N ASN A 45 15.32 -19.45 5.88
CA ASN A 45 15.41 -18.70 7.12
C ASN A 45 15.14 -19.59 8.36
N PRO A 46 16.07 -20.50 8.73
CA PRO A 46 15.85 -21.49 9.78
C PRO A 46 15.86 -20.91 11.20
N THR A 47 16.59 -19.81 11.43
CA THR A 47 16.60 -19.08 12.71
C THR A 47 15.82 -17.78 12.55
N PRO A 48 14.56 -17.70 13.02
CA PRO A 48 13.78 -16.48 12.92
C PRO A 48 14.40 -15.36 13.77
N ALA A 49 14.46 -14.16 13.21
CA ALA A 49 14.87 -12.98 13.96
C ALA A 49 13.78 -12.61 14.97
N LYS A 50 14.18 -12.28 16.21
CA LYS A 50 13.27 -11.75 17.24
C LYS A 50 13.34 -10.22 17.22
N ILE A 51 12.38 -9.59 16.56
CA ILE A 51 12.25 -8.13 16.47
C ILE A 51 10.93 -7.76 17.13
N GLU A 52 10.96 -6.96 18.20
CA GLU A 52 9.75 -6.60 18.97
C GLU A 52 9.04 -5.36 18.41
N GLY A 53 9.77 -4.44 17.80
CA GLY A 53 9.21 -3.24 17.17
C GLY A 53 10.28 -2.40 16.48
N HIS A 54 9.85 -1.45 15.67
CA HIS A 54 10.76 -0.51 15.01
C HIS A 54 10.06 0.85 14.86
N LEU A 55 10.34 1.75 15.80
CA LEU A 55 9.73 3.07 15.90
C LEU A 55 9.75 3.86 14.58
N GLY A 56 10.85 3.78 13.82
CA GLY A 56 10.95 4.49 12.54
C GLY A 56 10.01 3.94 11.46
N LEU A 57 9.75 2.64 11.46
CA LEU A 57 8.79 2.01 10.54
C LEU A 57 7.37 2.38 11.00
N GLU A 58 7.13 2.35 12.32
CA GLU A 58 5.87 2.76 12.94
C GLU A 58 5.45 4.17 12.55
N ILE A 59 6.39 5.12 12.62
CA ILE A 59 6.17 6.49 12.17
C ILE A 59 5.91 6.55 10.66
N LEU A 60 6.73 5.86 9.86
CA LEU A 60 6.64 5.88 8.40
C LEU A 60 5.24 5.48 7.90
N TRP A 61 4.71 4.37 8.41
CA TRP A 61 3.38 3.91 7.99
C TRP A 61 2.22 4.64 8.69
N THR A 62 2.45 5.42 9.74
CA THR A 62 1.37 6.18 10.39
C THR A 62 1.20 7.57 9.76
N VAL A 63 2.28 8.14 9.22
CA VAL A 63 2.29 9.49 8.66
C VAL A 63 2.03 9.52 7.15
N ILE A 64 2.44 8.48 6.42
CA ILE A 64 2.34 8.44 4.95
C ILE A 64 0.93 8.10 4.42
N PRO A 65 0.21 7.10 4.95
CA PRO A 65 -1.11 6.72 4.41
C PRO A 65 -2.15 7.83 4.57
#